data_AF-A0A4Q4TQY9-F1
#
_entry.id   AF-A0A4Q4TQY9-F1
#
_cell.length_a   1.000
_cell.length_b   1.000
_cell.length_c   1.000
_cell.angle_alpha   90.00
_cell.angle_beta   90.00
_cell.angle_gamma   90.00
#
_symmetry.space_group_name_H-M   'P 1'
#
loop_
_entity.id
_entity.type
_entity.pdbx_description
1 polymer ?
#
loop_
_entity_poly.entity_id
_entity_poly.type
_entity_poly.pdbx_seq_one_letter_code
_entity_poly.pdbx_strand_id
1 'polypeptide(L)'
;MKSVLYCRPLARKAMLPALTPSLGRVVAASRFSTASARLQATPAPMPSQSTTDSAASPPAFTSAGLDPYRPGFFNALDRIMKLRKKYAEHRHLFVPGEEMHEVLKSIGATDEDFERLRQVSNHLGKDPTLPFREIKQGRIVYDFGADKAIYRTEKQPFILSKDEGFKRHDSDSLREFPEVADDLQQNSVLHALLRFKTFFIQDLEIAKRPAQDYTSDKWICTLFNVRTFTSDDVLGEPALEGVHSDGVDHTMVTLLGHDNMTDESAITLIHDMREEVGIPIDQTKGPLVKGVAQHWDFLDTVLIVDSERFHSLTPVRRIDESRRSTRDVLIFFTRKPALEGHASYGVDSTVRHKTLPMRIPVS
;
A
#
# COMPACT_ATOMS: atom_id res chain seq x y z
N MET A 1 -11.44 13.10 25.76
CA MET A 1 -12.30 13.02 24.56
C MET A 1 -11.97 11.72 23.85
N LYS A 2 -12.96 10.80 23.74
CA LYS A 2 -12.79 9.44 23.21
C LYS A 2 -12.85 9.46 21.68
N SER A 3 -11.84 8.94 21.01
CA SER A 3 -11.83 8.66 19.57
C SER A 3 -12.69 7.42 19.28
N VAL A 4 -13.61 7.57 18.33
CA VAL A 4 -14.50 6.50 17.86
C VAL A 4 -13.88 5.92 16.60
N LEU A 5 -13.33 4.71 16.69
CA LEU A 5 -12.99 3.87 15.54
C LEU A 5 -14.30 3.37 14.91
N TYR A 6 -14.58 3.81 13.68
CA TYR A 6 -15.62 3.21 12.84
C TYR A 6 -15.02 1.99 12.14
N CYS A 7 -15.14 0.81 12.77
CA CYS A 7 -15.21 -0.46 12.06
C CYS A 7 -16.68 -0.84 11.95
N ARG A 8 -17.13 -1.35 10.79
CA ARG A 8 -18.45 -2.00 10.69
C ARG A 8 -18.57 -3.03 11.83
N PRO A 9 -19.73 -3.17 12.47
CA PRO A 9 -19.94 -4.26 13.42
C PRO A 9 -19.78 -5.56 12.64
N LEU A 10 -18.73 -6.33 12.97
CA LEU A 10 -18.62 -7.75 12.62
C LEU A 10 -19.84 -8.44 13.21
N ALA A 11 -20.88 -8.60 12.40
CA ALA A 11 -22.08 -9.31 12.78
C ALA A 11 -21.82 -10.82 12.69
N ARG A 12 -21.02 -11.35 13.61
CA ARG A 12 -21.05 -12.71 14.21
C ARG A 12 -19.77 -12.95 15.00
N LYS A 13 -19.92 -13.49 16.21
CA LYS A 13 -18.84 -13.80 17.17
C LYS A 13 -17.82 -14.75 16.53
N ALA A 14 -16.67 -14.23 16.11
CA ALA A 14 -15.44 -15.02 16.09
C ALA A 14 -14.91 -15.08 17.54
N MET A 15 -15.15 -16.20 18.22
CA MET A 15 -14.49 -16.50 19.49
C MET A 15 -13.02 -16.84 19.20
N LEU A 16 -12.11 -15.96 19.61
CA LEU A 16 -10.70 -16.30 19.78
C LEU A 16 -10.57 -17.36 20.90
N PRO A 17 -9.89 -18.50 20.70
CA PRO A 17 -9.62 -19.43 21.79
C PRO A 17 -8.57 -18.85 22.75
N ALA A 18 -8.90 -18.86 24.04
CA ALA A 18 -7.98 -18.48 25.12
C ALA A 18 -6.86 -19.53 25.27
N LEU A 19 -5.61 -19.10 25.12
CA LEU A 19 -4.43 -19.90 25.45
C LEU A 19 -4.12 -19.75 26.94
N THR A 20 -4.19 -20.86 27.68
CA THR A 20 -3.70 -20.99 29.06
C THR A 20 -2.21 -21.41 29.05
N PRO A 21 -1.34 -20.85 29.89
CA PRO A 21 0.04 -21.29 29.99
C PRO A 21 0.17 -22.45 30.97
N SER A 22 0.65 -23.61 30.51
CA SER A 22 1.11 -24.69 31.39
C SER A 22 2.56 -24.44 31.81
N LEU A 23 2.77 -24.26 33.11
CA LEU A 23 4.07 -24.25 33.77
C LEU A 23 4.73 -25.64 33.70
N GLY A 24 5.93 -25.71 33.11
CA GLY A 24 6.82 -26.87 33.14
C GLY A 24 8.24 -26.46 33.53
N ARG A 25 8.76 -27.09 34.57
CA ARG A 25 10.01 -26.79 35.29
C ARG A 25 11.26 -27.31 34.57
N VAL A 26 12.27 -26.44 34.49
CA VAL A 26 13.75 -26.59 34.64
C VAL A 26 14.37 -28.00 34.60
N VAL A 27 15.39 -28.18 33.74
CA VAL A 27 16.67 -28.86 34.07
C VAL A 27 17.83 -28.11 33.41
N ALA A 28 18.93 -27.94 34.16
CA ALA A 28 20.14 -27.21 33.80
C ALA A 28 21.30 -28.13 33.38
N ALA A 29 22.17 -27.66 32.47
CA ALA A 29 23.61 -27.95 32.29
C ALA A 29 24.03 -27.32 30.94
N SER A 30 25.24 -26.84 30.65
CA SER A 30 26.46 -26.54 31.38
C SER A 30 27.31 -25.63 30.49
N ARG A 31 28.14 -24.83 31.16
CA ARG A 31 29.31 -24.03 30.74
C ARG A 31 29.88 -24.26 29.33
N PHE A 32 30.09 -23.17 28.58
CA PHE A 32 31.39 -22.88 27.93
C PHE A 32 31.67 -21.38 27.95
N SER A 33 32.87 -21.06 28.42
CA SER A 33 33.50 -19.75 28.46
C SER A 33 34.24 -19.52 27.14
N THR A 34 34.09 -18.35 26.52
CA THR A 34 35.23 -17.64 25.92
C THR A 34 34.93 -16.14 25.91
N ALA A 35 35.90 -15.38 26.39
CA ALA A 35 35.93 -13.93 26.40
C ALA A 35 36.23 -13.41 24.99
N SER A 36 35.60 -12.29 24.61
CA SER A 36 36.27 -11.31 23.75
C SER A 36 35.68 -9.92 23.92
N ALA A 37 36.57 -8.95 23.85
CA ALA A 37 36.45 -7.57 24.29
C ALA A 37 35.33 -6.77 23.61
N ARG A 38 34.62 -5.94 24.40
CA ARG A 38 33.77 -4.86 23.88
C ARG A 38 34.34 -3.51 24.29
N LEU A 39 34.62 -2.72 23.26
CA LEU A 39 34.98 -1.32 23.28
C LEU A 39 33.94 -0.48 24.04
N GLN A 40 34.44 0.44 24.86
CA GLN A 40 33.68 1.53 25.46
C GLN A 40 33.21 2.49 24.37
N ALA A 41 31.89 2.65 24.23
CA ALA A 41 31.29 3.73 23.47
C ALA A 41 30.91 4.85 24.45
N THR A 42 31.47 6.03 24.23
CA THR A 42 31.09 7.29 24.88
C THR A 42 29.77 7.81 24.30
N PRO A 43 28.86 8.39 25.11
CA PRO A 43 27.63 8.97 24.61
C PRO A 43 27.87 10.38 24.04
N ALA A 44 27.33 10.63 22.85
CA ALA A 44 27.26 11.95 22.23
C ALA A 44 26.14 12.81 22.87
N PRO A 45 26.25 14.16 22.84
CA PRO A 45 25.36 15.04 23.58
C PRO A 45 24.02 15.28 22.84
N MET A 46 22.98 15.49 23.64
CA MET A 46 21.62 15.86 23.22
C MET A 46 21.57 17.23 22.52
N PRO A 47 20.73 17.43 21.49
CA PRO A 47 20.42 18.76 21.00
C PRO A 47 19.27 19.41 21.81
N SER A 48 19.46 20.69 22.09
CA SER A 48 18.55 21.62 22.76
C SER A 48 17.25 21.83 22.00
N GLN A 49 16.14 21.84 22.74
CA GLN A 49 14.81 22.22 22.26
C GLN A 49 14.76 23.74 22.02
N SER A 50 14.42 24.16 20.81
CA SER A 50 13.92 25.51 20.51
C SER A 50 12.47 25.41 20.06
N THR A 51 11.56 25.91 20.88
CA THR A 51 10.12 26.00 20.61
C THR A 51 9.80 27.33 19.93
N THR A 52 9.32 27.28 18.68
CA THR A 52 8.42 28.29 18.12
C THR A 52 7.47 27.62 17.13
N ASP A 53 6.30 27.21 17.62
CA ASP A 53 5.17 26.77 16.80
C ASP A 53 4.52 27.98 16.11
N SER A 54 4.84 28.16 14.84
CA SER A 54 4.01 28.93 13.90
C SER A 54 3.07 27.93 13.24
N ALA A 55 1.78 27.96 13.60
CA ALA A 55 0.75 27.18 12.95
C ALA A 55 0.66 27.59 11.46
N ALA A 56 1.33 26.83 10.60
CA ALA A 56 1.24 26.99 9.15
C ALA A 56 -0.21 26.73 8.72
N SER A 57 -0.77 27.66 7.94
CA SER A 57 -2.04 27.43 7.26
C SER A 57 -1.91 26.21 6.34
N PRO A 58 -2.94 25.36 6.21
CA PRO A 58 -2.86 24.22 5.31
C PRO A 58 -2.59 24.70 3.88
N PRO A 59 -1.69 24.04 3.12
CA PRO A 59 -1.34 24.45 1.77
C PRO A 59 -2.58 24.47 0.87
N ALA A 60 -2.67 25.50 0.02
CA ALA A 60 -3.75 25.65 -0.95
C ALA A 60 -3.63 24.57 -2.03
N PHE A 61 -4.41 23.49 -1.89
CA PHE A 61 -4.58 22.50 -2.95
C PHE A 61 -5.28 23.16 -4.14
N THR A 62 -4.60 23.23 -5.29
CA THR A 62 -5.20 23.78 -6.52
C THR A 62 -6.05 22.71 -7.20
N SER A 63 -7.31 23.04 -7.54
CA SER A 63 -8.32 22.11 -8.07
C SER A 63 -8.12 21.77 -9.54
N ALA A 64 -6.93 21.95 -10.08
CA ALA A 64 -6.83 22.15 -11.50
C ALA A 64 -6.52 20.84 -12.24
N GLY A 65 -7.14 20.70 -13.41
CA GLY A 65 -7.47 19.40 -14.02
C GLY A 65 -8.73 18.71 -13.46
N LEU A 66 -9.38 19.27 -12.43
CA LEU A 66 -10.72 18.88 -11.98
C LEU A 66 -11.75 19.93 -12.45
N ASP A 67 -12.97 19.49 -12.70
CA ASP A 67 -14.08 20.37 -13.06
C ASP A 67 -14.81 20.82 -11.79
N PRO A 68 -14.63 22.07 -11.32
CA PRO A 68 -15.28 22.55 -10.10
C PRO A 68 -16.79 22.70 -10.26
N TYR A 69 -17.31 22.67 -11.49
CA TYR A 69 -18.75 22.71 -11.78
C TYR A 69 -19.38 21.32 -11.79
N ARG A 70 -18.58 20.24 -11.64
CA ARG A 70 -19.11 18.89 -11.53
C ARG A 70 -19.96 18.76 -10.26
N PRO A 71 -21.18 18.18 -10.35
CA PRO A 71 -22.02 17.96 -9.18
C PRO A 71 -21.28 17.19 -8.08
N GLY A 72 -21.37 17.70 -6.85
CA GLY A 72 -20.73 17.07 -5.68
C GLY A 72 -19.24 17.37 -5.51
N PHE A 73 -18.60 18.12 -6.41
CA PHE A 73 -17.15 18.39 -6.36
C PHE A 73 -16.68 18.92 -4.99
N PHE A 74 -17.28 19.99 -4.48
CA PHE A 74 -16.88 20.58 -3.20
C PHE A 74 -17.17 19.65 -2.00
N ASN A 75 -18.25 18.86 -2.07
CA ASN A 75 -18.55 17.86 -1.03
C ASN A 75 -17.49 16.75 -1.03
N ALA A 76 -17.07 16.30 -2.21
CA ALA A 76 -15.99 15.33 -2.34
C ALA A 76 -14.66 15.90 -1.83
N LEU A 77 -14.35 17.17 -2.13
CA LEU A 77 -13.13 17.80 -1.61
C LEU A 77 -13.13 17.90 -0.08
N ASP A 78 -14.23 18.33 0.54
CA ASP A 78 -14.37 18.35 2.01
C ASP A 78 -14.20 16.94 2.60
N ARG A 79 -14.78 15.93 1.95
CA ARG A 79 -14.63 14.52 2.36
C ARG A 79 -13.19 14.04 2.25
N ILE A 80 -12.52 14.31 1.12
CA ILE A 80 -11.09 13.98 0.92
C ILE A 80 -10.24 14.68 1.99
N MET A 81 -10.50 15.93 2.34
CA MET A 81 -9.74 16.64 3.37
C MET A 81 -9.94 16.03 4.77
N LYS A 82 -11.15 15.59 5.09
CA LYS A 82 -11.40 14.82 6.34
C LYS A 82 -10.67 13.48 6.34
N LEU A 83 -10.64 12.77 5.21
CA LEU A 83 -9.90 11.52 5.05
C LEU A 83 -8.38 11.76 5.17
N ARG A 84 -7.84 12.78 4.50
CA ARG A 84 -6.42 13.18 4.59
C ARG A 84 -6.03 13.47 6.03
N LYS A 85 -6.86 14.18 6.79
CA LYS A 85 -6.61 14.45 8.21
C LYS A 85 -6.48 13.15 9.02
N LYS A 86 -7.40 12.19 8.83
CA LYS A 86 -7.34 10.87 9.48
C LYS A 86 -6.07 10.11 9.08
N TYR A 87 -5.72 10.12 7.79
CA TYR A 87 -4.51 9.47 7.29
C TYR A 87 -3.24 10.07 7.89
N ALA A 88 -3.15 11.40 7.99
CA ALA A 88 -2.03 12.09 8.62
C ALA A 88 -1.90 11.76 10.12
N GLU A 89 -3.02 11.61 10.83
CA GLU A 89 -3.04 11.29 12.27
C GLU A 89 -2.70 9.81 12.54
N HIS A 90 -3.33 8.89 11.81
CA HIS A 90 -3.25 7.46 12.10
C HIS A 90 -2.16 6.73 11.30
N ARG A 91 -1.63 7.37 10.26
CA ARG A 91 -0.64 6.83 9.31
C ARG A 91 -1.13 5.61 8.52
N HIS A 92 -2.44 5.37 8.56
CA HIS A 92 -3.17 4.44 7.72
C HIS A 92 -4.63 4.89 7.64
N LEU A 93 -5.35 4.43 6.62
CA LEU A 93 -6.75 4.76 6.40
C LEU A 93 -7.44 3.63 5.65
N PHE A 94 -8.66 3.29 6.08
CA PHE A 94 -9.59 2.49 5.28
C PHE A 94 -10.72 3.40 4.77
N VAL A 95 -11.01 3.30 3.48
CA VAL A 95 -12.11 4.00 2.81
C VAL A 95 -13.05 2.94 2.25
N PRO A 96 -14.31 2.85 2.74
CA PRO A 96 -15.28 1.93 2.19
C PRO A 96 -15.56 2.19 0.71
N GLY A 97 -15.85 1.13 -0.05
CA GLY A 97 -16.03 1.20 -1.49
C GLY A 97 -17.14 2.15 -1.95
N GLU A 98 -18.25 2.23 -1.22
CA GLU A 98 -19.33 3.19 -1.49
C GLU A 98 -18.85 4.65 -1.36
N GLU A 99 -18.09 4.95 -0.30
CA GLU A 99 -17.49 6.26 -0.09
C GLU A 99 -16.48 6.60 -1.19
N MET A 100 -15.63 5.62 -1.54
CA MET A 100 -14.65 5.78 -2.61
C MET A 100 -15.34 6.05 -3.95
N HIS A 101 -16.38 5.28 -4.28
CA HIS A 101 -17.15 5.43 -5.51
C HIS A 101 -17.71 6.86 -5.67
N GLU A 102 -18.36 7.40 -4.64
CA GLU A 102 -18.90 8.77 -4.65
C GLU A 102 -17.81 9.83 -4.85
N VAL A 103 -16.67 9.67 -4.16
CA VAL A 103 -15.52 10.57 -4.28
C VAL A 103 -14.97 10.53 -5.70
N LEU A 104 -14.69 9.34 -6.24
CA LEU A 104 -14.11 9.16 -7.57
C LEU A 104 -15.03 9.70 -8.67
N LYS A 105 -16.34 9.47 -8.57
CA LYS A 105 -17.35 10.02 -9.49
C LYS A 105 -17.32 11.55 -9.49
N SER A 106 -17.15 12.17 -8.33
CA SER A 106 -17.10 13.63 -8.20
C SER A 106 -15.81 14.25 -8.76
N ILE A 107 -14.74 13.48 -8.93
CA ILE A 107 -13.42 13.98 -9.40
C ILE A 107 -12.97 13.44 -10.77
N GLY A 108 -13.87 12.84 -11.54
CA GLY A 108 -13.61 12.54 -12.95
C GLY A 108 -14.10 11.18 -13.44
N ALA A 109 -14.36 10.21 -12.56
CA ALA A 109 -14.79 8.89 -12.97
C ALA A 109 -16.18 8.91 -13.64
N THR A 110 -16.42 7.93 -14.51
CA THR A 110 -17.71 7.71 -15.20
C THR A 110 -18.33 6.37 -14.77
N ASP A 111 -19.66 6.29 -14.83
CA ASP A 111 -20.40 5.07 -14.48
C ASP A 111 -20.01 3.88 -15.38
N GLU A 112 -19.78 4.14 -16.67
CA GLU A 112 -19.32 3.11 -17.62
C GLU A 112 -17.95 2.54 -17.25
N ASP A 113 -17.01 3.40 -16.85
CA ASP A 113 -15.67 2.95 -16.49
C ASP A 113 -15.62 2.22 -15.14
N PHE A 114 -16.57 2.45 -14.23
CA PHE A 114 -16.71 1.61 -13.03
C PHE A 114 -17.02 0.16 -13.42
N GLU A 115 -17.94 -0.05 -14.36
CA GLU A 115 -18.29 -1.39 -14.84
C GLU A 115 -17.13 -2.05 -15.60
N ARG A 116 -16.43 -1.28 -16.44
CA ARG A 116 -15.21 -1.78 -17.12
C ARG A 116 -14.10 -2.14 -16.13
N LEU A 117 -13.91 -1.35 -15.07
CA LEU A 117 -12.84 -1.58 -14.09
C LEU A 117 -12.99 -2.92 -13.37
N ARG A 118 -14.24 -3.37 -13.11
CA ARG A 118 -14.50 -4.70 -12.51
C ARG A 118 -13.95 -5.86 -13.33
N GLN A 119 -13.72 -5.65 -14.63
CA GLN A 119 -13.35 -6.69 -15.58
C GLN A 119 -11.86 -6.65 -15.98
N VAL A 120 -11.11 -5.60 -15.62
CA VAL A 120 -9.72 -5.43 -16.10
C VAL A 120 -8.78 -6.56 -15.67
N SER A 121 -9.11 -7.26 -14.59
CA SER A 121 -8.33 -8.39 -14.07
C SER A 121 -8.57 -9.70 -14.82
N ASN A 122 -9.51 -9.76 -15.77
CA ASN A 122 -9.77 -10.94 -16.60
C ASN A 122 -8.69 -11.19 -17.66
N HIS A 123 -7.81 -10.22 -17.90
CA HIS A 123 -6.76 -10.28 -18.91
C HIS A 123 -5.35 -10.18 -18.31
N LEU A 124 -5.18 -10.63 -17.06
CA LEU A 124 -3.87 -10.66 -16.41
C LEU A 124 -2.98 -11.77 -16.97
N GLY A 125 -1.67 -11.54 -16.96
CA GLY A 125 -0.68 -12.57 -17.28
C GLY A 125 -0.19 -13.27 -16.02
N LYS A 126 0.55 -14.38 -16.18
CA LYS A 126 1.15 -15.08 -15.04
C LYS A 126 2.21 -14.22 -14.36
N ASP A 127 2.30 -14.35 -13.04
CA ASP A 127 3.43 -13.86 -12.29
C ASP A 127 4.63 -14.80 -12.43
N PRO A 128 5.84 -14.30 -12.80
CA PRO A 128 7.02 -15.13 -12.94
C PRO A 128 7.65 -15.58 -11.61
N THR A 129 7.27 -14.99 -10.48
CA THR A 129 7.87 -15.29 -9.16
C THR A 129 6.93 -15.95 -8.17
N LEU A 130 5.61 -15.83 -8.34
CA LEU A 130 4.62 -16.42 -7.43
C LEU A 130 3.62 -17.34 -8.16
N PRO A 131 3.42 -18.59 -7.71
CA PRO A 131 2.52 -19.54 -8.37
C PRO A 131 1.04 -19.21 -8.18
N PHE A 132 0.69 -18.40 -7.18
CA PHE A 132 -0.69 -18.02 -6.83
C PHE A 132 -1.07 -16.60 -7.28
N ARG A 133 -0.33 -16.03 -8.23
CA ARG A 133 -0.52 -14.64 -8.66
C ARG A 133 -0.58 -14.50 -10.19
N GLU A 134 -1.53 -13.69 -10.63
CA GLU A 134 -1.58 -13.14 -12.00
C GLU A 134 -1.46 -11.61 -11.88
N ILE A 135 -0.77 -10.97 -12.83
CA ILE A 135 -0.33 -9.59 -12.66
C ILE A 135 -0.11 -8.84 -13.98
N LYS A 136 -0.34 -7.52 -13.93
CA LYS A 136 0.17 -6.51 -14.87
C LYS A 136 0.81 -5.37 -14.07
N GLN A 137 1.85 -4.74 -14.62
CA GLN A 137 2.54 -3.60 -14.02
C GLN A 137 2.54 -2.38 -14.96
N GLY A 138 2.37 -1.20 -14.39
CA GLY A 138 2.66 0.09 -15.03
C GLY A 138 3.53 0.95 -14.12
N ARG A 139 4.27 1.89 -14.69
CA ARG A 139 5.03 2.90 -13.95
C ARG A 139 4.49 4.29 -14.24
N ILE A 140 4.22 5.03 -13.17
CA ILE A 140 3.54 6.32 -13.18
C ILE A 140 4.38 7.31 -12.39
N VAL A 141 4.54 8.53 -12.91
CA VAL A 141 5.17 9.65 -12.20
C VAL A 141 4.10 10.65 -11.83
N TYR A 142 4.09 11.08 -10.58
CA TYR A 142 3.43 12.31 -10.14
C TYR A 142 4.46 13.42 -10.18
N ASP A 143 4.28 14.40 -11.05
CA ASP A 143 5.16 15.57 -11.15
C ASP A 143 4.41 16.82 -10.67
N PHE A 144 4.74 17.27 -9.46
CA PHE A 144 4.18 18.48 -8.87
C PHE A 144 5.00 19.75 -9.21
N GLY A 145 6.12 19.59 -9.91
CA GLY A 145 7.03 20.66 -10.28
C GLY A 145 6.66 21.27 -11.62
N ALA A 146 7.49 21.01 -12.64
CA ALA A 146 7.38 21.68 -13.93
C ALA A 146 6.18 21.19 -14.78
N ASP A 147 5.95 19.88 -14.83
CA ASP A 147 4.94 19.30 -15.72
C ASP A 147 3.51 19.38 -15.18
N LYS A 148 3.38 19.50 -13.85
CA LYS A 148 2.10 19.58 -13.13
C LYS A 148 1.12 18.52 -13.59
N ALA A 149 1.61 17.28 -13.69
CA ALA A 149 0.88 16.17 -14.28
C ALA A 149 1.26 14.84 -13.66
N ILE A 150 0.31 13.91 -13.75
CA ILE A 150 0.55 12.48 -13.60
C ILE A 150 0.77 11.91 -14.99
N TYR A 151 1.83 11.15 -15.21
CA TYR A 151 2.07 10.51 -16.51
C TYR A 151 2.66 9.12 -16.40
N ARG A 152 2.40 8.31 -17.42
CA ARG A 152 2.98 6.96 -17.53
C ARG A 152 4.38 7.02 -18.14
N THR A 153 5.29 6.24 -17.58
CA THR A 153 6.65 6.04 -18.10
C THR A 153 6.77 4.73 -18.86
N GLU A 154 7.86 4.56 -19.59
CA GLU A 154 8.18 3.31 -20.28
C GLU A 154 8.19 2.10 -19.35
N LYS A 155 7.99 0.91 -19.92
CA LYS A 155 8.10 -0.37 -19.21
C LYS A 155 9.46 -0.48 -18.53
N GLN A 156 9.43 -0.83 -17.24
CA GLN A 156 10.62 -0.96 -16.40
C GLN A 156 10.51 -2.22 -15.55
N PRO A 157 11.64 -2.90 -15.26
CA PRO A 157 11.63 -3.98 -14.29
C PRO A 157 11.31 -3.45 -12.88
N PHE A 158 11.00 -4.38 -11.98
CA PHE A 158 10.68 -4.09 -10.59
C PHE A 158 11.57 -4.88 -9.65
N ILE A 159 12.05 -4.22 -8.60
CA ILE A 159 12.92 -4.79 -7.58
C ILE A 159 12.45 -4.31 -6.20
N LEU A 160 12.48 -5.21 -5.23
CA LEU A 160 12.35 -4.91 -3.81
C LEU A 160 13.51 -5.59 -3.09
N SER A 161 14.14 -4.88 -2.17
CA SER A 161 15.29 -5.38 -1.43
C SER A 161 14.93 -5.86 -0.03
N LYS A 162 15.79 -6.68 0.56
CA LYS A 162 15.66 -7.10 1.97
C LYS A 162 15.79 -5.92 2.92
N ASP A 163 16.65 -4.95 2.58
CA ASP A 163 16.92 -3.76 3.38
C ASP A 163 15.70 -2.82 3.45
N GLU A 164 14.81 -2.92 2.46
CA GLU A 164 13.54 -2.19 2.42
C GLU A 164 12.44 -2.82 3.30
N GLY A 165 12.74 -3.92 4.01
CA GLY A 165 11.78 -4.63 4.87
C GLY A 165 11.02 -5.75 4.16
N PHE A 166 11.37 -6.06 2.90
CA PHE A 166 10.76 -7.11 2.10
C PHE A 166 11.62 -8.38 2.14
N LYS A 167 11.26 -9.34 3.00
CA LYS A 167 12.02 -10.59 3.21
C LYS A 167 11.33 -11.79 2.57
N ARG A 168 11.63 -12.03 1.29
CA ARG A 168 11.13 -13.19 0.53
C ARG A 168 12.25 -13.85 -0.26
N HIS A 169 11.99 -15.02 -0.83
CA HIS A 169 12.97 -15.75 -1.63
C HIS A 169 13.42 -14.99 -2.90
N ASP A 170 12.59 -14.09 -3.43
CA ASP A 170 12.87 -13.27 -4.62
C ASP A 170 13.24 -11.82 -4.30
N SER A 171 13.60 -11.51 -3.06
CA SER A 171 14.18 -10.21 -2.72
C SER A 171 15.49 -9.97 -3.51
N ASP A 172 15.80 -8.71 -3.78
CA ASP A 172 16.99 -8.26 -4.50
C ASP A 172 17.05 -8.75 -5.97
N SER A 173 15.95 -9.31 -6.49
CA SER A 173 15.84 -9.80 -7.87
C SER A 173 15.05 -8.83 -8.75
N LEU A 174 15.55 -8.60 -9.96
CA LEU A 174 14.81 -7.87 -11.00
C LEU A 174 13.69 -8.75 -11.56
N ARG A 175 12.49 -8.19 -11.60
CA ARG A 175 11.29 -8.87 -12.09
C ARG A 175 10.71 -8.12 -13.26
N GLU A 176 10.43 -8.84 -14.33
CA GLU A 176 9.69 -8.32 -15.46
C GLU A 176 8.27 -8.84 -15.43
N PHE A 177 7.30 -7.93 -15.43
CA PHE A 177 5.89 -8.28 -15.46
C PHE A 177 5.26 -7.91 -16.80
N PRO A 178 4.14 -8.56 -17.17
CA PRO A 178 3.27 -8.08 -18.24
C PRO A 178 2.88 -6.62 -17.99
N GLU A 179 2.75 -5.83 -19.06
CA GLU A 179 2.49 -4.40 -18.91
C GLU A 179 0.99 -4.09 -18.80
N VAL A 180 0.64 -3.04 -18.06
CA VAL A 180 -0.72 -2.47 -18.05
C VAL A 180 -1.08 -2.01 -19.48
N ALA A 181 -2.27 -2.35 -19.96
CA ALA A 181 -2.73 -2.00 -21.31
C ALA A 181 -3.79 -0.89 -21.25
N ASP A 182 -4.37 -0.55 -22.41
CA ASP A 182 -5.38 0.51 -22.53
C ASP A 182 -6.66 0.22 -21.73
N ASP A 183 -6.99 -1.06 -21.54
CA ASP A 183 -8.14 -1.53 -20.74
C ASP A 183 -8.20 -0.90 -19.34
N LEU A 184 -7.04 -0.80 -18.68
CA LEU A 184 -6.90 -0.18 -17.38
C LEU A 184 -6.39 1.26 -17.49
N GLN A 185 -5.43 1.56 -18.37
CA GLN A 185 -4.81 2.88 -18.37
C GLN A 185 -5.76 4.00 -18.81
N GLN A 186 -6.71 3.73 -19.72
CA GLN A 186 -7.65 4.75 -20.21
C GLN A 186 -8.91 4.85 -19.34
N ASN A 187 -9.02 4.01 -18.32
CA ASN A 187 -10.18 3.97 -17.45
C ASN A 187 -10.22 5.22 -16.55
N SER A 188 -11.31 6.00 -16.62
CA SER A 188 -11.43 7.25 -15.84
C SER A 188 -11.47 7.03 -14.33
N VAL A 189 -11.84 5.83 -13.84
CA VAL A 189 -11.77 5.48 -12.41
C VAL A 189 -10.31 5.35 -11.98
N LEU A 190 -9.43 4.75 -12.78
CA LEU A 190 -7.99 4.76 -12.50
C LEU A 190 -7.46 6.19 -12.44
N HIS A 191 -7.84 7.04 -13.40
CA HIS A 191 -7.42 8.44 -13.40
C HIS A 191 -7.89 9.17 -12.15
N ALA A 192 -9.13 8.93 -11.72
CA ALA A 192 -9.69 9.47 -10.48
C ALA A 192 -8.94 8.93 -9.24
N LEU A 193 -8.56 7.65 -9.20
CA LEU A 193 -7.77 7.07 -8.11
C LEU A 193 -6.38 7.70 -8.02
N LEU A 194 -5.73 7.93 -9.15
CA LEU A 194 -4.43 8.62 -9.20
C LEU A 194 -4.57 10.06 -8.70
N ARG A 195 -5.61 10.80 -9.14
CA ARG A 195 -5.92 12.13 -8.60
C ARG A 195 -6.25 12.10 -7.11
N PHE A 196 -7.06 11.16 -6.65
CA PHE A 196 -7.38 10.97 -5.24
C PHE A 196 -6.09 10.80 -4.42
N LYS A 197 -5.15 10.00 -4.90
CA LYS A 197 -3.87 9.74 -4.22
C LYS A 197 -2.99 11.01 -4.07
N THR A 198 -3.08 11.99 -4.97
CA THR A 198 -2.30 13.24 -4.83
C THR A 198 -2.60 13.95 -3.52
N PHE A 199 -3.87 13.94 -3.10
CA PHE A 199 -4.34 14.50 -1.82
C PHE A 199 -3.79 13.79 -0.59
N PHE A 200 -3.02 12.70 -0.70
CA PHE A 200 -2.44 11.99 0.44
C PHE A 200 -0.92 12.01 0.44
N ILE A 201 -0.29 12.13 -0.74
CA ILE A 201 1.17 12.08 -0.88
C ILE A 201 1.82 13.48 -0.99
N GLN A 202 1.09 14.47 -1.51
CA GLN A 202 1.62 15.82 -1.62
C GLN A 202 1.63 16.47 -0.24
N ASP A 203 2.74 17.10 0.14
CA ASP A 203 2.91 17.88 1.38
C ASP A 203 2.52 17.14 2.68
N LEU A 204 2.64 15.81 2.70
CA LEU A 204 2.50 15.03 3.92
C LEU A 204 3.89 14.75 4.48
N GLU A 205 4.15 15.23 5.69
CA GLU A 205 5.39 14.89 6.39
C GLU A 205 5.36 13.44 6.86
N ILE A 206 6.40 12.70 6.48
CA ILE A 206 6.59 11.28 6.78
C ILE A 206 8.05 11.00 7.15
N ALA A 207 8.28 9.88 7.83
CA ALA A 207 9.61 9.32 8.02
C ALA A 207 10.26 9.06 6.66
N LYS A 208 11.46 9.64 6.48
CA LYS A 208 12.24 9.51 5.24
C LYS A 208 12.98 8.17 5.21
N ARG A 209 12.92 7.49 4.07
CA ARG A 209 13.71 6.29 3.78
C ARG A 209 15.11 6.67 3.26
N PRO A 210 16.13 5.84 3.51
CA PRO A 210 17.48 6.08 3.01
C PRO A 210 17.54 6.01 1.48
N ALA A 211 18.53 6.68 0.89
CA ALA A 211 18.81 6.67 -0.55
C ALA A 211 17.61 7.03 -1.45
N GLN A 212 16.77 7.97 -0.99
CA GLN A 212 15.67 8.53 -1.78
C GLN A 212 15.72 10.07 -1.79
N ASP A 213 15.36 10.66 -2.92
CA ASP A 213 15.41 12.10 -3.14
C ASP A 213 14.15 12.82 -2.64
N TYR A 214 14.14 13.16 -1.35
CA TYR A 214 13.08 13.97 -0.75
C TYR A 214 13.12 15.46 -1.14
N THR A 215 14.11 15.91 -1.91
CA THR A 215 14.13 17.27 -2.46
C THR A 215 13.37 17.37 -3.79
N SER A 216 13.09 16.23 -4.41
CA SER A 216 12.35 16.17 -5.67
C SER A 216 10.86 16.51 -5.51
N ASP A 217 10.32 17.28 -6.46
CA ASP A 217 8.88 17.48 -6.63
C ASP A 217 8.17 16.30 -7.29
N LYS A 218 8.91 15.23 -7.63
CA LYS A 218 8.38 14.03 -8.26
C LYS A 218 8.16 12.92 -7.25
N TRP A 219 7.18 12.07 -7.56
CA TRP A 219 6.98 10.78 -6.94
C TRP A 219 6.87 9.70 -8.01
N ILE A 220 7.50 8.56 -7.74
CA ILE A 220 7.48 7.39 -8.60
C ILE A 220 6.48 6.40 -8.03
N CYS A 221 5.51 5.98 -8.84
CA CYS A 221 4.49 5.01 -8.47
C CYS A 221 4.52 3.79 -9.39
N THR A 222 4.76 2.64 -8.80
CA THR A 222 4.55 1.35 -9.47
C THR A 222 3.10 0.93 -9.23
N LEU A 223 2.33 0.88 -10.31
CA LEU A 223 0.96 0.38 -10.32
C LEU A 223 0.99 -1.10 -10.65
N PHE A 224 0.35 -1.92 -9.82
CA PHE A 224 0.06 -3.31 -10.15
C PHE A 224 -1.45 -3.54 -10.22
N ASN A 225 -1.90 -4.29 -11.22
CA ASN A 225 -3.19 -4.99 -11.20
C ASN A 225 -2.89 -6.45 -10.89
N VAL A 226 -3.37 -6.92 -9.73
CA VAL A 226 -3.02 -8.22 -9.17
C VAL A 226 -4.27 -9.02 -8.92
N ARG A 227 -4.26 -10.28 -9.38
CA ARG A 227 -5.17 -11.33 -8.91
C ARG A 227 -4.38 -12.30 -8.05
N THR A 228 -4.73 -12.40 -6.78
CA THR A 228 -4.29 -13.48 -5.89
C THR A 228 -5.36 -14.57 -5.91
N PHE A 229 -4.96 -15.84 -5.93
CA PHE A 229 -5.92 -16.93 -6.00
C PHE A 229 -5.51 -18.17 -5.22
N THR A 230 -6.50 -18.98 -4.88
CA THR A 230 -6.33 -20.30 -4.27
C THR A 230 -7.02 -21.36 -5.13
N SER A 231 -6.30 -22.45 -5.40
CA SER A 231 -6.78 -23.66 -6.07
C SER A 231 -6.34 -24.90 -5.29
N ASP A 232 -6.52 -26.09 -5.86
CA ASP A 232 -6.21 -27.36 -5.17
C ASP A 232 -4.73 -27.51 -4.82
N ASP A 233 -3.86 -26.93 -5.65
CA ASP A 233 -2.41 -27.07 -5.61
C ASP A 233 -1.69 -25.86 -5.02
N VAL A 234 -2.36 -24.72 -4.87
CA VAL A 234 -1.73 -23.48 -4.40
C VAL A 234 -2.63 -22.66 -3.49
N LEU A 235 -2.05 -22.18 -2.39
CA LEU A 235 -2.67 -21.22 -1.48
C LEU A 235 -2.28 -19.80 -1.89
N GLY A 236 -3.28 -18.93 -2.04
CA GLY A 236 -3.08 -17.51 -2.30
C GLY A 236 -2.64 -16.77 -1.05
N GLU A 237 -1.37 -16.43 -0.96
CA GLU A 237 -0.77 -15.73 0.18
C GLU A 237 -0.25 -14.35 -0.25
N PRO A 238 -1.09 -13.29 -0.20
CA PRO A 238 -0.68 -11.96 -0.64
C PRO A 238 0.59 -11.44 0.03
N ALA A 239 0.78 -11.79 1.30
CA ALA A 239 1.92 -11.44 2.14
C ALA A 239 2.64 -12.71 2.62
N LEU A 240 3.16 -13.51 1.68
CA LEU A 240 3.86 -14.77 1.97
C LEU A 240 5.04 -14.59 2.95
N GLU A 241 5.67 -13.42 2.90
CA GLU A 241 6.74 -13.00 3.80
C GLU A 241 6.31 -12.68 5.23
N GLY A 242 5.00 -12.62 5.54
CA GLY A 242 4.50 -12.25 6.86
C GLY A 242 4.42 -10.73 7.08
N VAL A 243 4.71 -10.25 8.29
CA VAL A 243 4.77 -8.82 8.61
C VAL A 243 5.88 -8.14 7.81
N HIS A 244 5.54 -7.11 7.03
CA HIS A 244 6.50 -6.43 6.15
C HIS A 244 6.14 -4.96 5.92
N SER A 245 7.05 -4.25 5.24
CA SER A 245 6.75 -3.04 4.48
C SER A 245 7.03 -3.27 3.00
N ASP A 246 6.36 -2.53 2.13
CA ASP A 246 6.51 -2.61 0.67
C ASP A 246 7.78 -1.90 0.15
N GLY A 247 8.57 -1.28 1.04
CA GLY A 247 9.79 -0.57 0.66
C GLY A 247 9.53 0.82 0.08
N VAL A 248 8.34 1.39 0.30
CA VAL A 248 7.94 2.66 -0.28
C VAL A 248 7.47 3.64 0.78
N ASP A 249 7.13 4.86 0.36
CA ASP A 249 6.62 5.89 1.26
C ASP A 249 5.12 5.69 1.53
N HIS A 250 4.36 5.40 0.47
CA HIS A 250 2.91 5.26 0.52
C HIS A 250 2.41 4.08 -0.29
N THR A 251 1.76 3.14 0.38
CA THR A 251 1.00 2.06 -0.26
C THR A 251 -0.47 2.43 -0.30
N MET A 252 -1.11 2.19 -1.45
CA MET A 252 -2.57 2.19 -1.56
C MET A 252 -3.01 0.89 -2.24
N VAL A 253 -4.00 0.21 -1.69
CA VAL A 253 -4.57 -1.03 -2.23
C VAL A 253 -6.07 -0.85 -2.37
N THR A 254 -6.60 -1.04 -3.59
CA THR A 254 -8.03 -0.89 -3.91
C THR A 254 -8.59 -2.18 -4.48
N LEU A 255 -9.69 -2.67 -3.93
CA LEU A 255 -10.37 -3.88 -4.39
C LEU A 255 -11.12 -3.66 -5.70
N LEU A 256 -10.95 -4.57 -6.65
CA LEU A 256 -11.71 -4.63 -7.90
C LEU A 256 -12.79 -5.70 -7.87
N GLY A 257 -12.56 -6.78 -7.13
CA GLY A 257 -13.52 -7.84 -6.91
C GLY A 257 -12.91 -9.04 -6.22
N HIS A 258 -13.76 -9.99 -5.84
CA HIS A 258 -13.35 -11.29 -5.36
C HIS A 258 -14.42 -12.32 -5.77
N ASP A 259 -14.04 -13.59 -5.82
CA ASP A 259 -14.96 -14.71 -6.05
C ASP A 259 -14.58 -15.88 -5.15
N ASN A 260 -15.60 -16.60 -4.66
CA ASN A 260 -15.44 -17.81 -3.84
C ASN A 260 -14.50 -17.65 -2.62
N MET A 261 -14.40 -16.44 -2.06
CA MET A 261 -13.47 -16.09 -0.97
C MET A 261 -14.17 -16.10 0.40
N THR A 262 -13.59 -16.75 1.42
CA THR A 262 -14.18 -16.76 2.78
C THR A 262 -14.08 -15.40 3.47
N ASP A 263 -14.91 -15.17 4.50
CA ASP A 263 -14.93 -13.92 5.27
C ASP A 263 -13.71 -13.77 6.21
N GLU A 264 -12.90 -14.80 6.42
CA GLU A 264 -11.60 -14.69 7.12
C GLU A 264 -10.41 -14.39 6.18
N SER A 265 -10.66 -14.28 4.88
CA SER A 265 -9.64 -14.04 3.87
C SER A 265 -9.32 -12.55 3.72
N ALA A 266 -8.08 -12.25 3.30
CA ALA A 266 -7.63 -10.91 2.95
C ALA A 266 -7.85 -9.84 4.02
N ILE A 267 -7.80 -10.23 5.29
CA ILE A 267 -7.81 -9.32 6.43
C ILE A 267 -6.40 -8.75 6.56
N THR A 268 -6.28 -7.44 6.39
CA THR A 268 -5.05 -6.69 6.57
C THR A 268 -4.92 -6.24 8.02
N LEU A 269 -3.82 -6.61 8.67
CA LEU A 269 -3.42 -6.05 9.97
C LEU A 269 -2.36 -4.98 9.72
N ILE A 270 -2.57 -3.81 10.32
CA ILE A 270 -1.60 -2.70 10.31
C ILE A 270 -0.84 -2.72 11.62
N HIS A 271 0.49 -2.72 11.55
CA HIS A 271 1.38 -2.88 12.68
C HIS A 271 2.25 -1.65 12.91
N ASP A 272 2.65 -1.48 14.16
CA ASP A 272 3.70 -0.56 14.59
C ASP A 272 5.07 -1.00 14.05
N MET A 273 5.98 -0.05 13.82
CA MET A 273 7.35 -0.32 13.37
C MET A 273 8.20 -1.10 14.38
N ARG A 274 7.72 -1.29 15.61
CA ARG A 274 8.34 -2.16 16.62
C ARG A 274 8.03 -3.64 16.43
N GLU A 275 7.12 -3.99 15.52
CA GLU A 275 6.84 -5.40 15.25
C GLU A 275 8.00 -6.06 14.52
N GLU A 276 8.13 -7.38 14.70
CA GLU A 276 9.17 -8.16 14.05
C GLU A 276 8.81 -8.44 12.58
N VAL A 277 9.67 -7.99 11.66
CA VAL A 277 9.51 -8.23 10.22
C VAL A 277 9.78 -9.69 9.89
N GLY A 278 8.89 -10.29 9.10
CA GLY A 278 8.99 -11.67 8.63
C GLY A 278 8.16 -12.68 9.43
N ILE A 279 7.55 -12.27 10.54
CA ILE A 279 6.75 -13.19 11.35
C ILE A 279 5.40 -13.45 10.67
N PRO A 280 4.88 -14.69 10.74
CA PRO A 280 3.52 -15.00 10.33
C PRO A 280 2.46 -14.19 11.10
N ILE A 281 1.30 -14.00 10.47
CA ILE A 281 0.21 -13.17 11.03
C ILE A 281 -0.30 -13.67 12.39
N ASP A 282 -0.30 -14.97 12.63
CA ASP A 282 -0.73 -15.62 13.87
C ASP A 282 0.28 -15.47 15.02
N GLN A 283 1.49 -14.97 14.74
CA GLN A 283 2.54 -14.68 15.71
C GLN A 283 2.64 -13.19 16.05
N THR A 284 1.78 -12.35 15.45
CA THR A 284 1.77 -10.90 15.70
C THR A 284 1.39 -10.57 17.14
N LYS A 285 1.96 -9.48 17.67
CA LYS A 285 1.73 -9.05 19.05
C LYS A 285 0.57 -8.08 19.07
N GLY A 286 -0.56 -8.48 19.66
CA GLY A 286 -1.78 -7.67 19.75
C GLY A 286 -1.59 -6.18 20.09
N PRO A 287 -0.74 -5.79 21.07
CA PRO A 287 -0.47 -4.37 21.37
C PRO A 287 0.20 -3.56 20.25
N LEU A 288 0.85 -4.22 19.31
CA LEU A 288 1.51 -3.61 18.14
C LEU A 288 0.59 -3.53 16.92
N VAL A 289 -0.57 -4.20 16.93
CA VAL A 289 -1.62 -4.00 15.93
C VAL A 289 -2.29 -2.65 16.14
N LYS A 290 -2.24 -1.78 15.14
CA LYS A 290 -2.76 -0.40 15.15
C LYS A 290 -4.03 -0.22 14.33
N GLY A 291 -4.33 -1.17 13.45
CA GLY A 291 -5.52 -1.13 12.62
C GLY A 291 -5.81 -2.50 12.02
N VAL A 292 -7.06 -2.68 11.63
CA VAL A 292 -7.54 -3.84 10.90
C VAL A 292 -8.43 -3.33 9.77
N ALA A 293 -8.22 -3.84 8.57
CA ALA A 293 -9.06 -3.56 7.42
C ALA A 293 -9.26 -4.84 6.62
N GLN A 294 -10.41 -4.98 5.98
CA GLN A 294 -10.65 -6.07 5.06
C GLN A 294 -11.23 -5.48 3.79
N HIS A 295 -10.67 -5.90 2.66
CA HIS A 295 -11.23 -5.61 1.35
C HIS A 295 -12.35 -6.60 1.06
N TRP A 296 -13.57 -6.10 0.94
CA TRP A 296 -14.73 -6.92 0.62
C TRP A 296 -15.59 -6.31 -0.48
N ASP A 297 -15.96 -5.03 -0.31
CA ASP A 297 -16.80 -4.32 -1.26
C ASP A 297 -15.94 -3.70 -2.38
N PHE A 298 -16.48 -3.62 -3.60
CA PHE A 298 -15.79 -3.01 -4.73
C PHE A 298 -15.34 -1.59 -4.39
N LEU A 299 -14.08 -1.28 -4.69
CA LEU A 299 -13.37 -0.04 -4.35
C LEU A 299 -13.10 0.19 -2.86
N ASP A 300 -13.27 -0.82 -2.00
CA ASP A 300 -12.65 -0.76 -0.69
C ASP A 300 -11.17 -0.42 -0.86
N THR A 301 -10.70 0.60 -0.16
CA THR A 301 -9.33 1.11 -0.31
C THR A 301 -8.65 1.20 1.05
N VAL A 302 -7.44 0.65 1.13
CA VAL A 302 -6.53 0.83 2.26
C VAL A 302 -5.38 1.72 1.79
N LEU A 303 -5.07 2.77 2.55
CA LEU A 303 -3.84 3.57 2.40
C LEU A 303 -2.98 3.38 3.65
N ILE A 304 -1.67 3.27 3.45
CA ILE A 304 -0.67 3.08 4.51
C ILE A 304 0.49 4.05 4.25
N VAL A 305 0.95 4.77 5.28
CA VAL A 305 2.28 5.41 5.24
C VAL A 305 3.28 4.28 5.48
N ASP A 306 3.73 3.65 4.40
CA ASP A 306 4.50 2.40 4.43
C ASP A 306 5.89 2.60 5.06
N SER A 307 6.42 3.82 5.06
CA SER A 307 7.63 4.16 5.81
C SER A 307 7.45 4.22 7.34
N GLU A 308 6.21 4.19 7.83
CA GLU A 308 5.88 4.35 9.26
C GLU A 308 4.99 3.24 9.82
N ARG A 309 4.54 2.29 9.00
CA ARG A 309 3.73 1.14 9.43
C ARG A 309 4.15 -0.11 8.67
N PHE A 310 4.22 -1.22 9.40
CA PHE A 310 4.22 -2.53 8.77
C PHE A 310 2.79 -3.01 8.55
N HIS A 311 2.63 -4.03 7.72
CA HIS A 311 1.35 -4.69 7.54
C HIS A 311 1.53 -6.19 7.25
N SER A 312 0.47 -6.96 7.45
CA SER A 312 0.38 -8.36 7.06
C SER A 312 -1.05 -8.69 6.64
N LEU A 313 -1.25 -9.79 5.92
CA LEU A 313 -2.55 -10.17 5.39
C LEU A 313 -2.83 -11.66 5.62
N THR A 314 -4.10 -11.99 5.91
CA THR A 314 -4.52 -13.39 5.90
C THR A 314 -4.56 -13.95 4.47
N PRO A 315 -4.28 -15.25 4.27
CA PRO A 315 -4.40 -15.90 2.97
C PRO A 315 -5.81 -15.82 2.40
N VAL A 316 -5.92 -15.96 1.08
CA VAL A 316 -7.18 -16.15 0.37
C VAL A 316 -7.61 -17.61 0.53
N ARG A 317 -8.79 -17.87 1.07
CA ARG A 317 -9.34 -19.22 1.25
C ARG A 317 -10.61 -19.42 0.43
N ARG A 318 -10.93 -20.67 0.13
CA ARG A 318 -12.09 -21.04 -0.71
C ARG A 318 -13.31 -21.29 0.16
N ILE A 319 -14.48 -20.80 -0.26
CA ILE A 319 -15.77 -21.22 0.30
C ILE A 319 -16.11 -22.63 -0.23
N ASP A 320 -16.11 -22.77 -1.54
CA ASP A 320 -16.29 -24.04 -2.25
C ASP A 320 -14.92 -24.54 -2.72
N GLU A 321 -14.44 -25.63 -2.10
CA GLU A 321 -13.16 -26.24 -2.43
C GLU A 321 -13.11 -26.82 -3.85
N SER A 322 -14.24 -27.05 -4.52
CA SER A 322 -14.24 -27.51 -5.93
C SER A 322 -13.97 -26.40 -6.94
N ARG A 323 -13.96 -25.13 -6.51
CA ARG A 323 -13.77 -23.96 -7.35
C ARG A 323 -12.54 -23.15 -6.93
N ARG A 324 -11.89 -22.49 -7.88
CA ARG A 324 -10.85 -21.50 -7.57
C ARG A 324 -11.46 -20.32 -6.80
N SER A 325 -10.74 -19.73 -5.85
CA SER A 325 -11.08 -18.42 -5.28
C SER A 325 -10.11 -17.35 -5.73
N THR A 326 -10.59 -16.12 -5.87
CA THR A 326 -9.80 -15.00 -6.39
C THR A 326 -10.02 -13.72 -5.58
N ARG A 327 -8.99 -12.88 -5.53
CA ARG A 327 -9.04 -11.51 -5.04
C ARG A 327 -8.26 -10.61 -5.99
N ASP A 328 -8.95 -9.62 -6.54
CA ASP A 328 -8.45 -8.71 -7.56
C ASP A 328 -8.27 -7.32 -6.97
N VAL A 329 -7.06 -6.76 -7.07
CA VAL A 329 -6.72 -5.45 -6.51
C VAL A 329 -5.86 -4.63 -7.45
N LEU A 330 -5.99 -3.31 -7.33
CA LEU A 330 -4.96 -2.37 -7.74
C LEU A 330 -4.06 -2.04 -6.56
N ILE A 331 -2.76 -2.09 -6.75
CA ILE A 331 -1.74 -1.73 -5.76
C ILE A 331 -0.90 -0.58 -6.30
N PHE A 332 -0.72 0.46 -5.49
CA PHE A 332 0.02 1.67 -5.84
C PHE A 332 1.17 1.85 -4.86
N PHE A 333 2.35 1.35 -5.22
CA PHE A 333 3.57 1.55 -4.46
C PHE A 333 4.21 2.86 -4.86
N THR A 334 4.15 3.86 -3.99
CA THR A 334 4.59 5.23 -4.31
C THR A 334 5.72 5.66 -3.40
N ARG A 335 6.83 6.09 -3.99
CA ARG A 335 8.01 6.58 -3.26
C ARG A 335 8.68 7.76 -3.95
N LYS A 336 9.57 8.42 -3.23
CA LYS A 336 10.50 9.37 -3.84
C LYS A 336 11.47 8.70 -4.83
N PRO A 337 12.01 9.44 -5.82
CA PRO A 337 13.00 8.91 -6.74
C PRO A 337 14.20 8.31 -6.01
N ALA A 338 14.70 7.18 -6.51
CA ALA A 338 15.84 6.50 -5.94
C ALA A 338 17.14 7.30 -6.21
N LEU A 339 18.00 7.37 -5.19
CA LEU A 339 19.38 7.86 -5.30
C LEU A 339 20.35 6.68 -5.35
N GLU A 340 21.62 6.97 -5.67
CA GLU A 340 22.68 5.97 -5.63
C GLU A 340 22.71 5.24 -4.27
N GLY A 341 22.85 3.91 -4.33
CA GLY A 341 22.77 3.02 -3.16
C GLY A 341 21.38 2.40 -2.92
N HIS A 342 20.32 2.91 -3.55
CA HIS A 342 19.00 2.28 -3.52
C HIS A 342 18.88 1.17 -4.57
N ALA A 343 18.18 0.07 -4.27
CA ALA A 343 18.06 -1.08 -5.18
C ALA A 343 17.41 -0.74 -6.54
N SER A 344 16.50 0.23 -6.55
CA SER A 344 15.87 0.75 -7.77
C SER A 344 16.65 1.86 -8.49
N TYR A 345 17.82 2.27 -8.00
CA TYR A 345 18.65 3.25 -8.69
C TYR A 345 19.08 2.72 -10.06
N GLY A 346 18.93 3.54 -11.11
CA GLY A 346 19.18 3.13 -12.50
C GLY A 346 18.10 2.22 -13.12
N VAL A 347 17.14 1.73 -12.33
CA VAL A 347 15.96 0.98 -12.82
C VAL A 347 14.78 1.93 -13.07
N ASP A 348 14.61 2.94 -12.21
CA ASP A 348 13.56 3.93 -12.34
C ASP A 348 13.88 4.93 -13.45
N SER A 349 13.16 4.82 -14.57
CA SER A 349 13.18 5.81 -15.63
C SER A 349 11.99 6.77 -15.48
N THR A 350 12.23 8.06 -15.75
CA THR A 350 11.18 9.08 -15.85
C THR A 350 10.79 9.39 -17.30
N VAL A 351 11.33 8.63 -18.26
CA VAL A 351 11.02 8.78 -19.69
C VAL A 351 9.58 8.37 -19.93
N ARG A 352 8.82 9.26 -20.57
CA ARG A 352 7.41 9.04 -20.90
C ARG A 352 7.23 7.83 -21.83
N HIS A 353 6.15 7.10 -21.63
CA HIS A 353 5.82 5.96 -22.47
C HIS A 353 5.48 6.41 -23.90
N LYS A 354 6.19 5.89 -24.91
CA LYS A 354 6.03 6.33 -26.30
C LYS A 354 4.80 5.76 -27.01
N THR A 355 4.50 4.47 -26.80
CA THR A 355 3.40 3.78 -27.52
C THR A 355 2.09 3.72 -26.75
N LEU A 356 2.13 3.73 -25.41
CA LEU A 356 0.98 3.77 -24.50
C LEU A 356 1.06 5.02 -23.59
N PRO A 357 1.01 6.26 -24.14
CA PRO A 357 1.09 7.46 -23.32
C PRO A 357 -0.18 7.65 -22.50
N MET A 358 0.00 8.09 -21.25
CA MET A 358 -1.08 8.58 -20.38
C MET A 358 -0.60 9.86 -19.71
N ARG A 359 -1.43 10.91 -19.70
CA ARG A 359 -1.17 12.17 -19.00
C ARG A 359 -2.45 12.71 -18.38
N ILE A 360 -2.41 13.02 -17.10
CA ILE A 360 -3.51 13.59 -16.33
C ILE A 360 -3.01 14.89 -15.68
N PRO A 361 -3.59 16.06 -15.97
CA PRO A 361 -3.23 17.30 -15.27
C PRO A 361 -3.55 17.22 -13.77
N VAL A 362 -2.69 17.79 -12.93
CA VAL A 362 -2.89 17.93 -11.47
C VAL A 362 -2.82 19.40 -11.02
N SER A 363 -2.90 20.34 -11.96
CA SER A 363 -2.91 21.80 -11.74
C SER A 363 -3.57 22.54 -12.88
#